data_AF-A0A6V7TQQ4-F1
#
_entry.id   AF-A0A6V7TQQ4-F1
#
_cell.length_a   1.000
_cell.length_b   1.000
_cell.length_c   1.000
_cell.angle_alpha   90.00
_cell.angle_beta   90.00
_cell.angle_gamma   90.00
#
_symmetry.space_group_name_H-M   'P 1'
#
loop_
_entity.id
_entity.type
_entity.pdbx_description
1 polymer ?
#
loop_
_entity_poly.entity_id
_entity_poly.type
_entity_poly.pdbx_seq_one_letter_code
_entity_poly.pdbx_strand_id
1 'polypeptide(L)'
;MIIARCWLEKLFKCVYGCAYFDRNIFNPEMIDILFDNDKTIPLKFQLQQANLYANNEIFENVLIFYHLSISESLNIDFKDVNITKEHTNILLNILINGGTKFPKICFEFVKLTKLYGLFIKYIQTTSKDCSKIVPDIRLKSLVKTNFKLNERAKEVKNSNDSKSTTYLIKNIYNPKTKFYLYFEEPKKVGDIHTLRIIKE
;
A
#
# COMPACT_ATOMS: atom_id res chain seq x y z
N MET A 1 -17.69 -27.50 11.48
CA MET A 1 -16.36 -26.86 11.31
C MET A 1 -15.50 -27.53 10.22
N ILE A 2 -15.40 -28.86 10.18
CA ILE A 2 -14.59 -29.64 9.21
C ILE A 2 -14.86 -29.25 7.74
N ILE A 3 -16.12 -29.08 7.33
CA ILE A 3 -16.46 -28.73 5.94
C ILE A 3 -15.85 -27.37 5.54
N ALA A 4 -15.97 -26.35 6.39
CA ALA A 4 -15.41 -25.02 6.12
C ALA A 4 -13.88 -25.07 6.02
N ARG A 5 -13.22 -25.82 6.92
CA ARG A 5 -11.77 -26.07 6.88
C ARG A 5 -11.36 -26.73 5.56
N CYS A 6 -12.01 -27.83 5.16
CA CYS A 6 -11.69 -28.53 3.90
C CYS A 6 -11.85 -27.63 2.66
N TRP A 7 -12.86 -26.76 2.63
CA TRP A 7 -13.04 -25.80 1.54
C TRP A 7 -11.94 -24.75 1.53
N LEU A 8 -11.61 -24.16 2.69
CA LEU A 8 -10.53 -23.19 2.80
C LEU A 8 -9.18 -23.77 2.41
N GLU A 9 -8.84 -24.98 2.87
CA GLU A 9 -7.61 -25.68 2.48
C GLU A 9 -7.50 -25.87 0.97
N LYS A 10 -8.61 -26.18 0.29
CA LYS A 10 -8.63 -26.24 -1.18
C LYS A 10 -8.40 -24.86 -1.80
N LEU A 11 -9.07 -23.82 -1.27
CA LEU A 11 -8.91 -22.46 -1.78
C LEU A 11 -7.47 -21.96 -1.62
N PHE A 12 -6.80 -22.27 -0.51
CA PHE A 12 -5.42 -21.88 -0.22
C PHE A 12 -4.36 -22.57 -1.10
N LYS A 13 -4.71 -23.70 -1.73
CA LYS A 13 -3.83 -24.42 -2.67
C LYS A 13 -3.91 -23.88 -4.10
N CYS A 14 -4.78 -22.91 -4.36
CA CYS A 14 -4.95 -22.30 -5.66
C CYS A 14 -4.24 -20.94 -5.75
N VAL A 15 -3.85 -20.56 -6.97
CA VAL A 15 -3.41 -19.22 -7.32
C VAL A 15 -4.53 -18.52 -8.06
N TYR A 16 -4.94 -17.34 -7.59
CA TYR A 16 -5.96 -16.54 -8.25
C TYR A 16 -5.34 -15.29 -8.87
N GLY A 17 -5.82 -14.91 -10.06
CA GLY A 17 -5.40 -13.67 -10.68
C GLY A 17 -5.85 -12.44 -9.89
N CYS A 18 -7.07 -12.45 -9.37
CA CYS A 18 -7.61 -11.31 -8.66
C CYS A 18 -8.59 -11.73 -7.57
N ALA A 19 -8.57 -11.03 -6.43
CA ALA A 19 -9.60 -11.11 -5.40
C ALA A 19 -10.13 -9.71 -5.07
N TYR A 20 -11.44 -9.62 -4.85
CA TYR A 20 -12.15 -8.41 -4.43
C TYR A 20 -12.76 -8.64 -3.06
N PHE A 21 -12.53 -7.69 -2.16
CA PHE A 21 -12.95 -7.78 -0.77
C PHE A 21 -13.81 -6.57 -0.41
N ASP A 22 -15.13 -6.76 -0.40
CA ASP A 22 -16.13 -5.67 -0.47
C ASP A 22 -16.76 -5.24 0.87
N ARG A 23 -16.43 -5.89 2.00
CA ARG A 23 -16.97 -5.50 3.33
C ARG A 23 -16.46 -6.33 4.51
N ASN A 24 -16.26 -7.63 4.30
CA ASN A 24 -15.84 -8.55 5.36
C ASN A 24 -14.67 -9.37 4.84
N ILE A 25 -13.52 -9.14 5.44
CA ILE A 25 -12.33 -9.93 5.19
C ILE A 25 -12.17 -10.80 6.44
N PHE A 26 -11.89 -12.09 6.26
CA PHE A 26 -11.83 -13.12 7.30
C PHE A 26 -11.37 -12.63 8.67
N ASN A 27 -12.18 -12.78 9.72
CA ASN A 27 -11.72 -12.52 11.09
C ASN A 27 -10.47 -13.40 11.37
N PRO A 28 -9.31 -12.81 11.74
CA PRO A 28 -8.10 -13.59 12.02
C PRO A 28 -8.32 -14.61 13.15
N GLU A 29 -9.11 -14.28 14.17
CA GLU A 29 -9.48 -15.23 15.22
C GLU A 29 -10.27 -16.42 14.66
N MET A 30 -11.11 -16.18 13.66
CA MET A 30 -11.84 -17.25 12.97
C MET A 30 -10.88 -18.15 12.19
N ILE A 31 -9.85 -17.60 11.54
CA ILE A 31 -8.82 -18.40 10.88
C ILE A 31 -8.05 -19.22 11.91
N ASP A 32 -7.64 -18.61 13.03
CA ASP A 32 -6.92 -19.31 14.10
C ASP A 32 -7.75 -20.46 14.69
N ILE A 33 -9.06 -20.25 14.91
CA ILE A 33 -10.01 -21.29 15.37
C ILE A 33 -10.16 -22.39 14.32
N LEU A 34 -10.28 -22.05 13.03
CA LEU A 34 -10.49 -23.03 11.96
C LEU A 34 -9.29 -23.95 11.74
N PHE A 35 -8.11 -23.51 12.12
CA PHE A 35 -6.86 -24.25 11.97
C PHE A 35 -6.22 -24.66 13.30
N ASP A 36 -6.97 -24.63 14.41
CA ASP A 36 -6.55 -25.13 15.73
C ASP A 36 -5.16 -24.62 16.21
N ASN A 37 -4.80 -23.37 15.88
CA ASN A 37 -3.44 -22.84 16.10
C ASN A 37 -2.31 -23.69 15.50
N ASP A 38 -2.60 -24.52 14.49
CA ASP A 38 -1.63 -25.38 13.83
C ASP A 38 -0.69 -24.52 12.99
N LYS A 39 0.38 -24.04 13.66
CA LYS A 39 1.42 -23.19 13.07
C LYS A 39 2.17 -23.86 11.92
N THR A 40 1.93 -25.15 11.68
CA THR A 40 2.66 -25.92 10.66
C THR A 40 2.20 -25.64 9.24
N ILE A 41 0.95 -25.15 9.04
CA ILE A 41 0.46 -24.80 7.71
C ILE A 41 0.27 -23.27 7.63
N PRO A 42 1.24 -22.52 7.09
CA PRO A 42 1.06 -21.09 6.84
C PRO A 42 0.14 -20.94 5.62
N LEU A 43 -1.15 -21.16 5.81
CA LEU A 43 -2.16 -21.01 4.77
C LEU A 43 -2.22 -19.54 4.37
N LYS A 44 -1.88 -19.29 3.11
CA LYS A 44 -1.94 -17.97 2.50
C LYS A 44 -2.74 -18.04 1.23
N PHE A 45 -3.67 -17.11 1.05
CA PHE A 45 -4.33 -16.94 -0.25
C PHE A 45 -3.28 -16.43 -1.24
N GLN A 46 -3.00 -17.22 -2.27
CA GLN A 46 -2.05 -16.84 -3.31
C GLN A 46 -2.79 -16.05 -4.37
N LEU A 47 -2.47 -14.77 -4.46
CA LEU A 47 -3.14 -13.81 -5.33
C LEU A 47 -2.09 -13.10 -6.18
N GLN A 48 -2.38 -12.85 -7.45
CA GLN A 48 -1.62 -11.84 -8.19
C GLN A 48 -2.02 -10.46 -7.69
N GLN A 49 -3.32 -10.20 -7.62
CA GLN A 49 -3.87 -8.90 -7.23
C GLN A 49 -4.94 -9.04 -6.14
N ALA A 50 -4.93 -8.11 -5.19
CA ALA A 50 -5.98 -7.98 -4.18
C ALA A 50 -6.55 -6.56 -4.21
N ASN A 51 -7.88 -6.44 -4.26
CA ASN A 51 -8.59 -5.17 -4.20
C ASN A 51 -9.46 -5.16 -2.95
N LEU A 52 -9.20 -4.21 -2.06
CA LEU A 52 -9.90 -4.06 -0.81
C LEU A 52 -10.68 -2.76 -0.82
N TYR A 53 -11.97 -2.84 -0.55
CA TYR A 53 -12.80 -1.69 -0.33
C TYR A 53 -12.89 -1.45 1.17
N ALA A 54 -12.11 -0.48 1.65
CA ALA A 54 -12.09 -0.16 3.05
C ALA A 54 -13.43 0.53 3.42
N ASN A 55 -13.97 0.11 4.57
CA ASN A 55 -15.01 0.84 5.29
C ASN A 55 -14.48 1.11 6.72
N ASN A 56 -15.22 1.87 7.52
CA ASN A 56 -14.76 2.23 8.87
C ASN A 56 -14.56 1.03 9.81
N GLU A 57 -15.29 -0.07 9.61
CA GLU A 57 -15.21 -1.29 10.45
C GLU A 57 -14.02 -2.20 10.06
N ILE A 58 -13.57 -2.16 8.80
CA ILE A 58 -12.51 -3.03 8.28
C ILE A 58 -11.11 -2.60 8.71
N PHE A 59 -10.90 -1.35 9.11
CA PHE A 59 -9.54 -0.86 9.39
C PHE A 59 -8.88 -1.55 10.58
N GLU A 60 -9.66 -2.02 11.56
CA GLU A 60 -9.17 -2.84 12.68
C GLU A 60 -8.73 -4.23 12.20
N ASN A 61 -9.30 -4.71 11.08
CA ASN A 61 -9.02 -6.00 10.44
C ASN A 61 -7.86 -5.96 9.44
N VAL A 62 -7.06 -4.88 9.40
CA VAL A 62 -5.84 -4.76 8.58
C VAL A 62 -4.82 -5.88 8.86
N LEU A 63 -4.96 -6.62 9.97
CA LEU A 63 -4.18 -7.83 10.27
C LEU A 63 -4.37 -8.95 9.24
N ILE A 64 -5.42 -8.93 8.42
CA ILE A 64 -5.68 -10.03 7.47
C ILE A 64 -4.64 -10.10 6.35
N PHE A 65 -3.89 -9.02 6.14
CA PHE A 65 -2.72 -9.01 5.27
C PHE A 65 -1.66 -10.06 5.62
N TYR A 66 -1.65 -10.62 6.84
CA TYR A 66 -0.73 -11.70 7.19
C TYR A 66 -1.05 -13.04 6.48
N HIS A 67 -2.30 -13.24 6.04
CA HIS A 67 -2.76 -14.47 5.35
C HIS A 67 -2.90 -14.30 3.83
N LEU A 68 -2.45 -13.18 3.27
CA LEU A 68 -2.39 -12.97 1.83
C LEU A 68 -0.94 -13.09 1.34
N SER A 69 -0.75 -13.80 0.23
CA SER A 69 0.50 -13.82 -0.52
C SER A 69 0.24 -13.18 -1.88
N ILE A 70 0.64 -11.91 -2.03
CA ILE A 70 0.33 -11.09 -3.21
C ILE A 70 1.58 -10.96 -4.07
N SER A 71 1.54 -11.46 -5.31
CA SER A 71 2.70 -11.45 -6.20
C SER A 71 2.81 -10.22 -7.10
N GLU A 72 1.74 -9.41 -7.25
CA GLU A 72 1.78 -8.20 -8.07
C GLU A 72 1.40 -6.94 -7.28
N SER A 73 0.13 -6.80 -6.89
CA SER A 73 -0.34 -5.54 -6.30
C SER A 73 -1.48 -5.68 -5.29
N LEU A 74 -1.37 -4.89 -4.22
CA LEU A 74 -2.43 -4.62 -3.26
C LEU A 74 -3.05 -3.26 -3.56
N ASN A 75 -4.34 -3.22 -3.87
CA ASN A 75 -5.11 -2.00 -4.05
C ASN A 75 -6.08 -1.83 -2.88
N ILE A 76 -6.12 -0.65 -2.27
CA ILE A 76 -7.05 -0.34 -1.19
C ILE A 76 -7.80 0.95 -1.52
N ASP A 77 -9.12 0.87 -1.59
CA ASP A 77 -10.03 1.98 -1.86
C ASP A 77 -10.57 2.56 -0.53
N PHE A 78 -10.39 3.87 -0.32
CA PHE A 78 -10.83 4.59 0.88
C PHE A 78 -11.96 5.60 0.60
N LYS A 79 -12.72 5.46 -0.50
CA LYS A 79 -13.74 6.41 -0.95
C LYS A 79 -14.71 6.84 0.15
N ASP A 80 -15.12 5.90 1.01
CA ASP A 80 -16.13 6.10 2.04
C ASP A 80 -15.58 5.99 3.48
N VAL A 81 -14.25 6.15 3.66
CA VAL A 81 -13.58 6.02 4.97
C VAL A 81 -13.15 7.37 5.53
N ASN A 82 -13.47 7.61 6.81
CA ASN A 82 -12.90 8.74 7.53
C ASN A 82 -11.58 8.34 8.21
N ILE A 83 -10.46 8.66 7.56
CA ILE A 83 -9.16 8.19 8.01
C ILE A 83 -8.67 9.01 9.23
N THR A 84 -8.43 8.33 10.35
CA THR A 84 -7.94 8.91 11.59
C THR A 84 -6.41 9.01 11.62
N LYS A 85 -5.86 9.62 12.68
CA LYS A 85 -4.41 9.64 12.93
C LYS A 85 -3.84 8.23 13.12
N GLU A 86 -4.58 7.34 13.75
CA GLU A 86 -4.16 5.96 13.99
C GLU A 86 -4.10 5.16 12.69
N HIS A 87 -5.15 5.26 11.86
CA HIS A 87 -5.17 4.70 10.51
C HIS A 87 -3.98 5.19 9.69
N THR A 88 -3.62 6.48 9.79
CA THR A 88 -2.45 7.04 9.10
C THR A 88 -1.16 6.33 9.50
N ASN A 89 -0.97 6.02 10.79
CA ASN A 89 0.22 5.32 11.27
C ASN A 89 0.25 3.86 10.77
N ILE A 90 -0.90 3.19 10.75
CA ILE A 90 -1.03 1.82 10.23
C ILE A 90 -0.67 1.80 8.74
N LEU A 91 -1.24 2.70 7.93
CA LEU A 91 -0.93 2.81 6.51
C LEU A 91 0.55 3.12 6.27
N LEU A 92 1.12 4.05 7.05
CA LEU A 92 2.55 4.33 6.98
C LEU A 92 3.38 3.07 7.28
N ASN A 93 3.00 2.32 8.31
CA ASN A 93 3.67 1.07 8.68
C ASN A 93 3.63 0.04 7.55
N ILE A 94 2.49 -0.09 6.86
CA ILE A 94 2.36 -0.95 5.68
C ILE A 94 3.34 -0.52 4.58
N LEU A 95 3.45 0.79 4.30
CA LEU A 95 4.36 1.27 3.25
C LEU A 95 5.84 1.03 3.60
N ILE A 96 6.24 1.23 4.85
CA ILE A 96 7.66 1.15 5.26
C ILE A 96 8.14 -0.27 5.57
N ASN A 97 7.23 -1.18 5.96
CA ASN A 97 7.56 -2.55 6.37
C ASN A 97 6.96 -3.63 5.43
N GLY A 98 6.10 -3.25 4.50
CA GLY A 98 5.37 -4.18 3.63
C GLY A 98 6.13 -4.66 2.40
N GLY A 99 7.33 -4.15 2.11
CA GLY A 99 8.06 -4.45 0.88
C GLY A 99 8.51 -5.90 0.72
N THR A 100 8.54 -6.69 1.80
CA THR A 100 8.76 -8.14 1.73
C THR A 100 7.50 -8.92 1.34
N LYS A 101 6.33 -8.29 1.40
CA LYS A 101 5.02 -8.91 1.14
C LYS A 101 4.34 -8.37 -0.11
N PHE A 102 4.54 -7.08 -0.39
CA PHE A 102 3.84 -6.35 -1.42
C PHE A 102 4.85 -5.74 -2.38
N PRO A 103 4.92 -6.24 -3.62
CA PRO A 103 5.72 -5.61 -4.67
C PRO A 103 5.17 -4.23 -5.02
N LYS A 104 3.84 -4.07 -4.97
CA LYS A 104 3.17 -2.81 -5.24
C LYS A 104 1.99 -2.58 -4.32
N ILE A 105 1.82 -1.34 -3.89
CA ILE A 105 0.64 -0.90 -3.15
C ILE A 105 0.02 0.31 -3.84
N CYS A 106 -1.30 0.29 -4.05
CA CYS A 106 -2.09 1.43 -4.50
C CYS A 106 -3.11 1.78 -3.44
N PHE A 107 -3.08 3.00 -2.92
CA PHE A 107 -4.17 3.53 -2.12
C PHE A 107 -5.01 4.52 -2.92
N GLU A 108 -6.31 4.29 -2.99
CA GLU A 108 -7.27 5.10 -3.73
C GLU A 108 -8.13 5.98 -2.83
N PHE A 109 -8.47 7.16 -3.33
CA PHE A 109 -9.30 8.16 -2.63
C PHE A 109 -8.78 8.57 -1.24
N VAL A 110 -7.47 8.54 -1.06
CA VAL A 110 -6.83 8.85 0.22
C VAL A 110 -6.76 10.36 0.45
N LYS A 111 -7.60 10.87 1.36
CA LYS A 111 -7.54 12.26 1.86
C LYS A 111 -6.42 12.49 2.89
N LEU A 112 -5.20 12.01 2.64
CA LEU A 112 -4.11 12.06 3.62
C LEU A 112 -2.89 12.87 3.17
N THR A 113 -3.07 14.17 2.98
CA THR A 113 -1.96 15.16 2.95
C THR A 113 -0.88 14.83 4.00
N LYS A 114 -1.32 14.36 5.17
CA LYS A 114 -0.48 13.89 6.28
C LYS A 114 0.30 12.60 6.00
N LEU A 115 -0.30 11.56 5.43
CA LEU A 115 0.42 10.30 5.12
C LEU A 115 1.57 10.56 4.15
N TYR A 116 1.31 11.36 3.11
CA TYR A 116 2.33 11.79 2.17
C TYR A 116 3.50 12.48 2.88
N GLY A 117 3.20 13.52 3.66
CA GLY A 117 4.23 14.27 4.38
C GLY A 117 5.06 13.39 5.33
N LEU A 118 4.41 12.44 6.02
CA LEU A 118 5.07 11.49 6.90
C LEU A 118 5.97 10.52 6.13
N PHE A 119 5.49 9.95 5.02
CA PHE A 119 6.27 9.02 4.21
C PHE A 119 7.46 9.70 3.54
N ILE A 120 7.26 10.89 2.96
CA ILE A 120 8.36 11.68 2.37
C ILE A 120 9.40 12.05 3.44
N LYS A 121 8.96 12.51 4.61
CA LYS A 121 9.86 12.78 5.74
C LYS A 121 10.63 11.52 6.14
N TYR A 122 9.97 10.36 6.17
CA TYR A 122 10.58 9.09 6.54
C TYR A 122 11.69 8.68 5.56
N ILE A 123 11.41 8.66 4.24
CA ILE A 123 12.41 8.28 3.23
C ILE A 123 13.56 9.28 3.15
N GLN A 124 13.31 10.57 3.45
CA GLN A 124 14.32 11.60 3.42
C GLN A 124 15.19 11.62 4.67
N THR A 125 14.62 11.46 5.86
CA THR A 125 15.32 11.86 7.10
C THR A 125 15.34 10.82 8.21
N THR A 126 14.54 9.74 8.12
CA THR A 126 14.36 8.82 9.26
C THR A 126 14.84 7.41 8.94
N SER A 127 14.68 6.95 7.71
CA SER A 127 14.99 5.56 7.34
C SER A 127 16.50 5.32 7.22
N LYS A 128 17.05 4.50 8.12
CA LYS A 128 18.43 3.97 8.01
C LYS A 128 18.50 2.72 7.13
N ASP A 129 17.42 1.95 7.12
CA ASP A 129 17.24 0.76 6.30
C ASP A 129 15.97 0.91 5.47
N CYS A 130 16.15 1.07 4.16
CA CYS A 130 15.05 1.19 3.23
C CYS A 130 14.63 -0.16 2.62
N SER A 131 15.31 -1.26 2.95
CA SER A 131 15.11 -2.57 2.30
C SER A 131 13.66 -3.06 2.38
N LYS A 132 12.99 -2.80 3.51
CA LYS A 132 11.61 -3.21 3.81
C LYS A 132 10.52 -2.31 3.22
N ILE A 133 10.89 -1.16 2.67
CA ILE A 133 9.93 -0.24 2.05
C ILE A 133 9.38 -0.85 0.76
N VAL A 134 8.07 -0.73 0.57
CA VAL A 134 7.37 -1.15 -0.66
C VAL A 134 7.98 -0.45 -1.88
N PRO A 135 8.35 -1.20 -2.95
CA PRO A 135 9.11 -0.62 -4.04
C PRO A 135 8.30 0.21 -5.03
N ASP A 136 7.02 -0.13 -5.29
CA ASP A 136 6.11 0.69 -6.12
C ASP A 136 4.88 1.10 -5.29
N ILE A 137 4.78 2.38 -4.97
CA ILE A 137 3.68 2.93 -4.18
C ILE A 137 2.91 3.91 -5.06
N ARG A 138 1.60 3.73 -5.15
CA ARG A 138 0.69 4.66 -5.81
C ARG A 138 -0.32 5.18 -4.82
N LEU A 139 -0.54 6.47 -4.85
CA LEU A 139 -1.43 7.16 -3.95
C LEU A 139 -2.29 8.10 -4.78
N LYS A 140 -3.60 7.84 -4.78
CA LYS A 140 -4.59 8.53 -5.58
C LYS A 140 -5.52 9.33 -4.67
N SER A 141 -5.74 10.61 -4.99
CA SER A 141 -6.55 11.53 -4.20
C SER A 141 -7.38 12.44 -5.10
N LEU A 142 -8.61 12.74 -4.70
CA LEU A 142 -9.43 13.78 -5.35
C LEU A 142 -8.98 15.20 -4.95
N VAL A 143 -8.26 15.32 -3.83
CA VAL A 143 -7.77 16.61 -3.34
C VAL A 143 -6.33 16.79 -3.77
N LYS A 144 -6.05 17.94 -4.42
CA LYS A 144 -4.69 18.37 -4.73
C LYS A 144 -3.88 18.46 -3.44
N THR A 145 -2.85 17.64 -3.33
CA THR A 145 -1.92 17.73 -2.22
C THR A 145 -0.81 18.69 -2.59
N ASN A 146 -0.61 19.72 -1.78
CA ASN A 146 0.55 20.60 -1.93
C ASN A 146 1.75 19.93 -1.25
N PHE A 147 2.69 19.44 -2.06
CA PHE A 147 3.88 18.75 -1.56
C PHE A 147 4.96 19.76 -1.24
N LYS A 148 5.32 19.86 0.05
CA LYS A 148 6.55 20.56 0.44
C LYS A 148 7.71 19.58 0.40
N LEU A 149 8.35 19.48 -0.75
CA LEU A 149 9.62 18.79 -0.86
C LEU A 149 10.72 19.66 -0.22
N ASN A 150 11.74 19.02 0.35
CA ASN A 150 12.90 19.73 0.88
C ASN A 150 13.90 20.03 -0.24
N GLU A 151 14.93 20.81 0.09
CA GLU A 151 16.03 21.20 -0.81
C GLU A 151 16.79 20.02 -1.45
N ARG A 152 16.64 18.80 -0.93
CA ARG A 152 17.33 17.61 -1.44
C ARG A 152 16.57 16.91 -2.56
N ALA A 153 15.30 17.24 -2.76
CA ALA A 153 14.55 16.75 -3.91
C ALA A 153 15.06 17.47 -5.16
N LYS A 154 15.64 16.71 -6.09
CA LYS A 154 16.10 17.25 -7.37
C LYS A 154 15.01 16.99 -8.41
N GLU A 155 14.50 18.06 -9.02
CA GLU A 155 13.61 17.92 -10.16
C GLU A 155 14.36 17.24 -11.32
N VAL A 156 13.74 16.21 -11.88
CA VAL A 156 14.22 15.49 -13.05
C VAL A 156 13.35 15.94 -14.21
N LYS A 157 13.91 16.77 -15.09
CA LYS A 157 13.21 17.21 -16.30
C LYS A 157 13.01 16.01 -17.21
N ASN A 158 11.76 15.58 -17.39
CA ASN A 158 11.39 14.67 -18.46
C ASN A 158 11.16 15.51 -19.72
N SER A 159 11.96 15.28 -20.77
CA SER A 159 11.97 16.14 -21.96
C SER A 159 10.69 16.06 -22.80
N ASN A 160 9.81 15.08 -22.55
CA ASN A 160 8.74 14.71 -23.49
C ASN A 160 7.32 14.73 -22.89
N ASP A 161 7.13 15.01 -21.60
CA ASP A 161 5.80 14.97 -20.98
C ASP A 161 5.55 16.23 -20.13
N SER A 162 4.76 17.16 -20.67
CA SER A 162 4.45 18.43 -20.02
C SER A 162 3.46 18.29 -18.84
N LYS A 163 2.97 17.08 -18.57
CA LYS A 163 1.88 16.84 -17.59
C LYS A 163 2.33 16.10 -16.34
N SER A 164 3.61 15.75 -16.24
CA SER A 164 4.14 15.10 -15.05
C SER A 164 5.42 15.79 -14.56
N THR A 165 5.49 16.05 -13.27
CA THR A 165 6.73 16.50 -12.62
C THR A 165 7.35 15.31 -11.91
N THR A 166 8.64 15.06 -12.17
CA THR A 166 9.38 13.98 -11.52
C THR A 166 10.44 14.56 -10.59
N TYR A 167 10.54 14.01 -9.39
CA TYR A 167 11.60 14.37 -8.43
C TYR A 167 12.38 13.14 -8.01
N LEU A 168 13.70 13.28 -7.98
CA LEU A 168 14.61 12.31 -7.38
C LEU A 168 14.91 12.71 -5.94
N ILE A 169 14.70 11.78 -5.02
CA ILE A 169 15.09 11.88 -3.62
C ILE A 169 16.13 10.80 -3.34
N LYS A 170 17.24 11.21 -2.71
CA LYS A 170 18.23 10.29 -2.16
C LYS A 170 18.08 10.20 -0.64
N ASN A 171 18.10 8.99 -0.10
CA ASN A 171 18.10 8.81 1.34
C ASN A 171 19.43 9.29 1.94
N ILE A 172 19.35 9.86 3.15
CA ILE A 172 20.49 10.56 3.75
C ILE A 172 21.48 9.62 4.42
N TYR A 173 20.98 8.47 4.87
CA TYR A 173 21.77 7.43 5.50
C TYR A 173 22.26 6.39 4.49
N ASN A 174 21.56 6.26 3.36
CA ASN A 174 21.95 5.40 2.24
C ASN A 174 21.73 6.11 0.89
N PRO A 175 22.72 6.90 0.42
CA PRO A 175 22.62 7.63 -0.83
C PRO A 175 22.52 6.75 -2.10
N LYS A 176 22.78 5.44 -1.97
CA LYS A 176 22.61 4.48 -3.08
C LYS A 176 21.13 4.19 -3.34
N THR A 177 20.30 4.19 -2.30
CA THR A 177 18.85 4.05 -2.42
C THR A 177 18.24 5.33 -2.98
N LYS A 178 17.51 5.20 -4.08
CA LYS A 178 16.85 6.32 -4.75
C LYS A 178 15.35 6.15 -4.70
N PHE A 179 14.65 7.28 -4.61
CA PHE A 179 13.21 7.33 -4.72
C PHE A 179 12.84 8.32 -5.82
N TYR A 180 12.04 7.87 -6.78
CA TYR A 180 11.48 8.70 -7.83
C TYR A 180 10.02 8.98 -7.51
N LEU A 181 9.68 10.25 -7.38
CA LEU A 181 8.34 10.73 -7.13
C LEU A 181 7.78 11.29 -8.43
N TYR A 182 6.76 10.65 -8.96
CA TYR A 182 6.05 11.06 -10.16
C TYR A 182 4.72 11.68 -9.74
N PHE A 183 4.56 12.96 -10.03
CA PHE A 183 3.32 13.68 -9.84
C PHE A 183 2.62 13.78 -11.18
N GLU A 184 1.48 13.11 -11.31
CA GLU A 184 0.64 13.19 -12.50
C GLU A 184 -0.44 14.25 -12.28
N GLU A 185 -0.46 15.27 -13.13
CA GLU A 185 -1.51 16.28 -13.08
C GLU A 185 -2.83 15.73 -13.64
N PRO A 186 -3.97 16.06 -13.00
CA PRO A 186 -5.29 15.69 -13.51
C PRO A 186 -5.54 16.30 -14.89
N LYS A 187 -6.26 15.57 -15.75
CA LYS A 187 -6.62 16.10 -17.09
C LYS A 187 -7.73 17.14 -17.02
N LYS A 188 -8.60 17.06 -16.02
CA LYS A 188 -9.72 17.97 -15.77
C LYS A 188 -9.85 18.29 -14.28
N VAL A 189 -10.46 19.44 -13.98
CA VAL A 189 -10.81 19.81 -12.60
C VAL A 189 -11.73 18.75 -12.01
N GLY A 190 -11.36 18.20 -10.84
CA GLY A 190 -12.09 17.12 -10.18
C GLY A 190 -11.58 15.70 -10.50
N ASP A 191 -10.64 15.55 -11.44
CA ASP A 191 -9.98 14.26 -11.67
C ASP A 191 -9.04 13.88 -10.51
N ILE A 192 -8.71 12.60 -10.46
CA ILE A 192 -7.81 12.02 -9.46
C ILE A 192 -6.38 12.50 -9.69
N HIS A 193 -5.78 13.12 -8.68
CA HIS A 193 -4.36 13.36 -8.58
C HIS A 193 -3.64 12.05 -8.21
N THR A 194 -2.56 11.73 -8.91
CA THR A 194 -1.75 10.54 -8.61
C THR A 194 -0.33 10.94 -8.23
N LEU A 195 0.13 10.45 -7.08
CA LEU A 195 1.54 10.38 -6.73
C LEU A 195 1.98 8.92 -6.83
N ARG A 196 2.95 8.65 -7.68
CA ARG A 196 3.65 7.37 -7.74
C ARG A 196 5.07 7.53 -7.18
N ILE A 197 5.47 6.61 -6.32
CA ILE A 197 6.79 6.58 -5.71
C ILE A 197 7.43 5.24 -6.07
N ILE A 198 8.57 5.30 -6.77
CA ILE A 198 9.37 4.13 -7.13
C ILE A 198 10.67 4.16 -6.34
N LYS A 199 10.99 3.06 -5.66
CA LYS A 199 12.28 2.83 -5.00
C LYS A 199 13.17 2.04 -5.95
N GLU A 200 14.38 2.55 -6.18
CA GLU A 200 15.49 1.87 -6.88
C GLU A 200 16.64 1.55 -5.91
#